data_AF-A0A355TWA6-F1
#
_entry.id   AF-A0A355TWA6-F1
#
_cell.length_a   1.000
_cell.length_b   1.000
_cell.length_c   1.000
_cell.angle_alpha   90.00
_cell.angle_beta   90.00
_cell.angle_gamma   90.00
#
_symmetry.space_group_name_H-M   'P 1'
#
loop_
_entity.id
_entity.type
_entity.pdbx_description
1 polymer ?
#
loop_
_entity_poly.entity_id
_entity_poly.type
_entity_poly.pdbx_seq_one_letter_code
_entity_poly.pdbx_strand_id
1 'polypeptide(L)'
;GSNGSGKSTLLRVLSGVYQADGGEIVVDGNSLFDNYIAKGECYFIPDFPYFYNNSTLENTAFLYRKLYPNWNEEVFDKFCSVFPINRKQRIINMSKGMQRQAALILALSTCPKYLFLDEIFDGLDPVVRHL
;
A
#
# COMPACT_ATOMS: atom_id res chain seq x y z
N GLY A 1 -7.59 13.61 -13.47
CA GLY A 1 -7.96 13.22 -14.84
C GLY A 1 -9.22 12.38 -14.83
N SER A 2 -9.95 12.33 -15.93
CA SER A 2 -11.16 11.51 -16.08
C SER A 2 -10.88 10.01 -15.90
N ASN A 3 -11.92 9.20 -15.72
CA ASN A 3 -11.80 7.75 -15.73
C ASN A 3 -11.30 7.29 -17.10
N GLY A 4 -10.33 6.38 -17.12
CA GLY A 4 -9.67 5.95 -18.35
C GLY A 4 -8.52 6.83 -18.84
N SER A 5 -8.17 7.93 -18.16
CA SER A 5 -7.06 8.80 -18.58
C SER A 5 -5.65 8.23 -18.33
N GLY A 6 -5.53 6.96 -17.91
CA GLY A 6 -4.25 6.30 -17.64
C GLY A 6 -3.64 6.53 -16.24
N LYS A 7 -4.39 7.09 -15.28
CA LYS A 7 -3.89 7.36 -13.91
C LYS A 7 -3.33 6.11 -13.23
N SER A 8 -4.14 5.05 -13.17
CA SER A 8 -3.75 3.77 -12.58
C SER A 8 -2.55 3.14 -13.30
N THR A 9 -2.50 3.25 -14.63
CA THR A 9 -1.36 2.78 -15.42
C THR A 9 -0.09 3.53 -15.04
N LEU A 10 -0.15 4.86 -14.95
CA LEU A 10 0.98 5.69 -14.52
C LEU A 10 1.46 5.31 -13.11
N LEU A 11 0.56 5.14 -12.15
CA LEU A 11 0.93 4.75 -10.78
C LEU A 11 1.57 3.35 -10.72
N ARG A 12 1.10 2.39 -11.53
CA ARG A 12 1.72 1.05 -11.64
C ARG A 12 3.11 1.11 -12.25
N VAL A 13 3.32 1.98 -13.23
CA VAL A 13 4.63 2.22 -13.83
C VAL A 13 5.58 2.87 -12.82
N LEU A 14 5.15 3.94 -12.14
CA LEU A 14 5.96 4.64 -11.11
C LEU A 14 6.34 3.77 -9.90
N SER A 15 5.49 2.79 -9.56
CA SER A 15 5.77 1.83 -8.48
C SER A 15 6.57 0.61 -8.92
N GLY A 16 6.92 0.51 -10.21
CA GLY A 16 7.68 -0.61 -10.76
C GLY A 16 6.90 -1.93 -10.85
N VAL A 17 5.57 -1.85 -10.73
CA VAL A 17 4.65 -2.98 -10.98
C VAL A 17 4.60 -3.29 -12.48
N TYR A 18 4.58 -2.25 -13.31
CA TYR A 18 4.67 -2.35 -14.77
C TYR A 18 5.99 -1.77 -15.29
N GLN A 19 6.58 -2.44 -16.27
CA GLN A 19 7.68 -1.89 -17.05
C GLN A 19 7.12 -0.89 -18.05
N ALA A 20 7.76 0.28 -18.17
CA ALA A 20 7.43 1.23 -19.23
C ALA A 20 7.89 0.70 -20.59
N ASP A 21 7.10 0.94 -21.64
CA ASP A 21 7.46 0.59 -23.02
C ASP A 21 8.66 1.39 -23.54
N GLY A 22 8.92 2.56 -22.95
CA GLY A 22 10.06 3.42 -23.25
C GLY A 22 10.27 4.52 -22.20
N GLY A 23 11.43 5.17 -22.26
CA GLY A 23 11.87 6.13 -21.23
C GLY A 23 12.40 5.44 -19.97
N GLU A 24 12.68 6.23 -18.95
CA GLU A 24 13.16 5.74 -17.65
C GLU A 24 12.44 6.41 -16.49
N ILE A 25 12.40 5.70 -15.37
CA ILE A 25 11.86 6.21 -14.10
C ILE A 25 13.01 6.30 -13.13
N VAL A 26 13.25 7.49 -12.62
CA VAL A 26 14.34 7.78 -11.70
C VAL A 26 13.76 8.26 -10.38
N VAL A 27 14.07 7.56 -9.29
CA VAL A 27 13.71 7.93 -7.91
C VAL A 27 15.00 8.24 -7.17
N ASP A 28 15.13 9.48 -6.68
CA ASP A 28 16.34 9.98 -6.01
C ASP A 28 17.65 9.70 -6.77
N GLY A 29 17.63 9.88 -8.10
CA GLY A 29 18.79 9.62 -8.96
C GLY A 29 19.05 8.14 -9.29
N ASN A 30 18.22 7.22 -8.81
CA ASN A 30 18.32 5.79 -9.10
C ASN A 30 17.25 5.34 -10.08
N SER A 31 17.63 4.60 -11.11
CA SER A 31 16.65 3.92 -11.98
C SER A 31 15.85 2.92 -11.16
N LEU A 32 14.52 2.94 -11.34
CA LEU A 32 13.60 2.05 -10.64
C LEU A 32 13.53 0.66 -11.28
N PHE A 33 13.94 0.53 -12.55
CA PHE A 33 14.01 -0.75 -13.24
C PHE A 33 15.15 -1.60 -12.67
N ASP A 34 14.85 -2.87 -12.35
CA ASP A 34 15.78 -3.86 -11.76
C ASP A 34 16.51 -3.41 -10.47
N ASN A 35 16.00 -2.39 -9.77
CA ASN A 35 16.59 -1.89 -8.54
C ASN A 35 15.67 -2.16 -7.33
N TYR A 36 15.95 -3.24 -6.60
CA TYR A 36 15.14 -3.63 -5.44
C TYR A 36 15.18 -2.60 -4.30
N ILE A 37 16.28 -1.84 -4.15
CA ILE A 37 16.42 -0.81 -3.13
C ILE A 37 15.48 0.35 -3.47
N ALA A 38 15.57 0.88 -4.69
CA ALA A 38 14.69 1.97 -5.14
C ALA A 38 13.20 1.57 -5.13
N LYS A 39 12.89 0.30 -5.44
CA LYS A 39 11.52 -0.23 -5.31
C LYS A 39 11.06 -0.32 -3.86
N GLY A 40 11.95 -0.62 -2.91
CA GLY A 40 11.65 -0.69 -1.49
C GLY A 40 11.28 0.66 -0.86
N GLU A 41 11.69 1.76 -1.48
CA GLU A 41 11.34 3.13 -1.07
C GLU A 41 9.92 3.54 -1.52
N CYS A 42 9.33 2.80 -2.46
CA CYS A 42 8.01 3.07 -3.03
C CYS A 42 6.99 2.03 -2.58
N TYR A 43 5.76 2.45 -2.30
CA TYR A 43 4.64 1.55 -2.05
C TYR A 43 3.42 1.98 -2.86
N PHE A 44 2.73 1.02 -3.48
CA PHE A 44 1.52 1.27 -4.25
C PHE A 44 0.31 0.56 -3.64
N ILE A 45 -0.76 1.32 -3.41
CA ILE A 45 -2.05 0.77 -3.04
C ILE A 45 -3.02 0.97 -4.21
N PRO A 46 -3.49 -0.11 -4.86
CA PRO A 46 -4.51 -0.01 -5.91
C PRO A 46 -5.89 0.27 -5.30
N ASP A 47 -6.83 0.72 -6.13
CA ASP A 47 -8.24 0.96 -5.74
C ASP A 47 -8.89 -0.27 -5.05
N PHE A 48 -8.59 -1.46 -5.59
CA PHE A 48 -8.95 -2.74 -5.01
C PHE A 48 -7.70 -3.49 -4.55
N PRO A 49 -7.30 -3.36 -3.28
CA PRO A 49 -6.20 -4.13 -2.71
C PRO A 49 -6.47 -5.62 -2.81
N TYR A 50 -5.49 -6.37 -3.30
CA TYR A 50 -5.56 -7.82 -3.36
C TYR A 50 -4.99 -8.42 -2.07
N PHE A 51 -5.72 -9.37 -1.50
CA PHE A 51 -5.32 -10.13 -0.31
C PHE A 51 -5.53 -11.62 -0.57
N TYR A 52 -4.62 -12.45 -0.06
CA TYR A 52 -4.78 -13.90 -0.16
C TYR A 52 -6.01 -14.37 0.65
N ASN A 53 -6.68 -15.44 0.22
CA ASN A 53 -7.94 -15.89 0.83
C ASN A 53 -7.86 -16.14 2.36
N ASN A 54 -6.70 -16.55 2.85
CA ASN A 54 -6.46 -16.83 4.28
C ASN A 54 -5.63 -15.74 4.97
N SER A 55 -5.36 -14.60 4.32
CA SER A 55 -4.61 -13.53 4.96
C SER A 55 -5.46 -12.82 6.00
N THR A 56 -4.86 -12.60 7.16
CA THR A 56 -5.31 -11.71 8.21
C THR A 56 -4.38 -10.50 8.23
N LEU A 57 -4.77 -9.41 8.91
CA LEU A 57 -3.87 -8.27 9.06
C LEU A 57 -2.58 -8.71 9.79
N GLU A 58 -2.71 -9.55 10.81
CA GLU A 58 -1.59 -10.06 11.61
C GLU A 58 -0.58 -10.89 10.80
N ASN A 59 -1.05 -11.85 9.99
CA ASN A 59 -0.13 -12.71 9.23
C ASN A 59 0.49 -11.97 8.04
N THR A 60 -0.22 -10.98 7.49
CA THR A 60 0.32 -10.13 6.43
C THR A 60 1.38 -9.19 6.98
N ALA A 61 1.12 -8.58 8.15
CA ALA A 61 2.11 -7.79 8.88
C ALA A 61 3.35 -8.63 9.22
N PHE A 62 3.18 -9.88 9.68
CA PHE A 62 4.29 -10.79 9.93
C PHE A 62 5.16 -11.07 8.69
N LEU A 63 4.55 -11.19 7.51
CA LEU A 63 5.30 -11.30 6.26
C LEU A 63 6.04 -10.00 5.96
N TYR A 64 5.37 -8.85 6.07
CA TYR A 64 5.94 -7.55 5.71
C TYR A 64 7.09 -7.14 6.61
N ARG A 65 7.04 -7.47 7.91
CA ARG A 65 8.16 -7.34 8.87
C ARG A 65 9.47 -7.95 8.36
N LYS A 66 9.39 -9.00 7.53
CA LYS A 66 10.57 -9.70 6.98
C LYS A 66 10.99 -9.19 5.60
N LEU A 67 10.07 -8.60 4.86
CA LEU A 67 10.30 -8.15 3.48
C LEU A 67 10.72 -6.67 3.42
N TYR A 68 10.23 -5.84 4.34
CA TYR A 68 10.48 -4.41 4.36
C TYR A 68 11.44 -4.06 5.50
N PRO A 69 12.69 -3.64 5.20
CA PRO A 69 13.69 -3.32 6.22
C PRO A 69 13.27 -2.10 7.08
N ASN A 70 12.45 -1.21 6.54
CA ASN A 70 11.95 -0.02 7.20
C ASN A 70 10.64 -0.27 7.97
N TRP A 71 10.23 -1.52 8.18
CA TRP A 71 9.02 -1.81 8.95
C TRP A 71 9.05 -1.16 10.33
N ASN A 72 7.95 -0.50 10.70
CA ASN A 72 7.80 0.17 11.99
C ASN A 72 6.60 -0.40 12.78
N GLU A 73 6.92 -1.10 13.87
CA GLU A 73 5.93 -1.75 14.73
C GLU A 73 5.05 -0.73 15.48
N GLU A 74 5.62 0.39 15.92
CA GLU A 74 4.86 1.44 16.61
C GLU A 74 3.82 2.09 15.69
N VAL A 75 4.18 2.29 14.42
CA VAL A 75 3.25 2.77 13.39
C VAL A 75 2.13 1.76 13.16
N PHE A 76 2.47 0.48 13.03
CA PHE A 76 1.48 -0.59 12.87
C PHE A 76 0.50 -0.63 14.03
N ASP A 77 0.99 -0.63 15.27
CA ASP A 77 0.16 -0.67 16.46
C ASP A 77 -0.68 0.59 16.63
N LYS A 78 -0.10 1.78 16.36
CA LYS A 78 -0.82 3.05 16.36
C LYS A 78 -2.00 2.99 15.40
N PHE A 79 -1.81 2.63 14.14
CA PHE A 79 -2.92 2.60 13.19
C PHE A 79 -3.92 1.48 13.49
N CYS A 80 -3.47 0.34 14.01
CA CYS A 80 -4.40 -0.69 14.50
C CYS A 80 -5.24 -0.23 15.71
N SER A 81 -4.80 0.78 16.47
CA SER A 81 -5.60 1.38 17.54
C SER A 81 -6.60 2.43 17.02
N VAL A 82 -6.26 3.11 15.92
CA VAL A 82 -7.11 4.13 15.28
C VAL A 82 -8.25 3.49 14.50
N PHE A 83 -7.96 2.38 13.80
CA PHE A 83 -8.95 1.66 13.01
C PHE A 83 -9.51 0.46 13.78
N PRO A 84 -10.84 0.30 13.89
CA PRO A 84 -11.47 -0.82 14.61
C PRO A 84 -11.43 -2.12 13.80
N ILE A 85 -10.24 -2.58 13.41
CA ILE A 85 -10.04 -3.80 12.62
C ILE A 85 -9.62 -4.95 13.52
N ASN A 86 -10.35 -6.07 13.44
CA ASN A 86 -9.91 -7.30 14.08
C ASN A 86 -8.70 -7.89 13.32
N ARG A 87 -7.51 -7.81 13.93
CA ARG A 87 -6.24 -8.23 13.30
C ARG A 87 -6.20 -9.71 12.90
N LYS A 88 -7.00 -10.56 13.56
CA LYS A 88 -7.07 -12.01 13.35
C LYS A 88 -8.20 -12.44 12.42
N GLN A 89 -9.11 -11.53 12.08
CA GLN A 89 -10.15 -11.81 11.08
C GLN A 89 -9.53 -11.90 9.68
N ARG A 90 -10.04 -12.81 8.85
CA ARG A 90 -9.65 -12.88 7.44
C ARG A 90 -10.06 -11.61 6.71
N ILE A 91 -9.12 -10.98 5.99
CA ILE A 91 -9.35 -9.70 5.32
C ILE A 91 -10.48 -9.80 4.29
N ILE A 92 -10.58 -10.93 3.58
CA ILE A 92 -11.64 -11.18 2.60
C ILE A 92 -13.07 -11.12 3.20
N ASN A 93 -13.22 -11.36 4.50
CA ASN A 93 -14.49 -11.29 5.21
C ASN A 93 -14.81 -9.88 5.74
N MET A 94 -13.90 -8.91 5.54
CA MET A 94 -14.09 -7.54 5.97
C MET A 94 -14.85 -6.73 4.91
N SER A 95 -15.48 -5.62 5.31
CA SER A 95 -16.08 -4.69 4.36
C SER A 95 -15.01 -4.08 3.44
N LYS A 96 -15.39 -3.61 2.25
CA LYS A 96 -14.45 -2.95 1.32
C LYS A 96 -13.66 -1.82 1.98
N GLY A 97 -14.31 -1.02 2.83
CA GLY A 97 -13.66 0.05 3.59
C GLY A 97 -12.62 -0.49 4.57
N MET A 98 -12.94 -1.56 5.31
CA MET A 98 -11.98 -2.21 6.21
C MET A 98 -10.83 -2.88 5.46
N GLN A 99 -11.06 -3.45 4.26
CA GLN A 99 -9.98 -3.98 3.42
C GLN A 99 -9.02 -2.87 2.97
N ARG A 100 -9.56 -1.69 2.60
CA ARG A 100 -8.75 -0.50 2.29
C ARG A 100 -7.98 0.01 3.51
N GLN A 101 -8.61 0.04 4.68
CA GLN A 101 -7.92 0.38 5.93
C GLN A 101 -6.80 -0.61 6.25
N ALA A 102 -7.03 -1.92 6.09
CA ALA A 102 -6.00 -2.93 6.28
C ALA A 102 -4.81 -2.72 5.31
N ALA A 103 -5.09 -2.41 4.04
CA ALA A 103 -4.04 -2.08 3.06
C ALA A 103 -3.25 -0.84 3.46
N LEU A 104 -3.94 0.21 3.94
CA LEU A 104 -3.32 1.45 4.38
C LEU A 104 -2.45 1.25 5.63
N ILE A 105 -2.95 0.51 6.63
CA ILE A 105 -2.17 0.14 7.83
C ILE A 105 -0.88 -0.54 7.41
N LEU A 106 -0.97 -1.58 6.58
CA LEU A 106 0.20 -2.33 6.13
C LEU A 106 1.19 -1.44 5.38
N ALA A 107 0.71 -0.64 4.41
CA ALA A 107 1.54 0.24 3.61
C ALA A 107 2.25 1.31 4.44
N LEU A 108 1.56 1.96 5.38
CA LEU A 108 2.17 2.97 6.25
C LEU A 108 3.19 2.36 7.21
N SER A 109 2.95 1.12 7.63
CA SER A 109 3.85 0.38 8.51
C SER A 109 5.15 -0.03 7.83
N THR A 110 5.22 -0.08 6.49
CA THR A 110 6.49 -0.29 5.78
C THR A 110 7.35 0.99 5.69
N CYS A 111 6.86 2.12 6.20
CA CYS A 111 7.49 3.44 6.14
C CYS A 111 8.11 3.78 4.76
N PRO A 112 7.32 3.71 3.67
CA PRO A 112 7.82 4.05 2.35
C PRO A 112 8.10 5.54 2.25
N LYS A 113 9.15 5.91 1.53
CA LYS A 113 9.45 7.31 1.20
C LYS A 113 8.43 7.89 0.23
N TYR A 114 7.92 7.06 -0.69
CA TYR A 114 6.89 7.42 -1.67
C TYR A 114 5.70 6.48 -1.58
N LEU A 115 4.53 7.02 -1.27
CA LEU A 115 3.27 6.28 -1.22
C LEU A 115 2.36 6.69 -2.38
N PHE A 116 2.11 5.75 -3.28
CA PHE A 116 1.21 5.90 -4.42
C PHE A 116 -0.16 5.30 -4.09
N LEU A 117 -1.22 6.10 -4.20
CA LEU A 117 -2.58 5.72 -3.84
C LEU A 117 -3.50 5.88 -5.05
N ASP A 118 -4.18 4.80 -5.44
CA ASP A 118 -5.19 4.84 -6.50
C ASP A 118 -6.59 4.75 -5.84
N GLU A 119 -7.34 5.85 -5.88
CA GLU A 119 -8.75 5.94 -5.43
C GLU A 119 -9.07 5.36 -4.03
N ILE A 120 -8.06 5.27 -3.15
CA ILE A 120 -8.19 4.64 -1.83
C ILE A 120 -9.10 5.42 -0.86
N PHE A 121 -9.26 6.73 -1.08
CA PHE A 121 -9.94 7.64 -0.16
C PHE A 121 -11.46 7.60 -0.25
N ASP A 122 -12.03 7.07 -1.35
CA ASP A 122 -13.48 7.02 -1.63
C ASP A 122 -14.28 6.10 -0.68
N GLY A 123 -13.68 5.65 0.43
CA GLY A 123 -14.36 4.96 1.54
C GLY A 123 -13.70 5.16 2.90
N LEU A 124 -12.75 6.10 3.02
CA LEU A 124 -11.98 6.39 4.24
C LEU A 124 -12.34 7.75 4.89
N ASP A 125 -13.20 8.53 4.22
CA ASP A 125 -13.51 9.95 4.48
C ASP A 125 -13.87 10.30 5.96
N PRO A 126 -14.55 9.44 6.76
CA PRO A 126 -14.81 9.78 8.16
C PRO A 126 -13.59 9.67 9.07
N VAL A 127 -12.66 8.75 8.79
CA VAL A 127 -11.55 8.41 9.71
C VAL A 127 -10.28 9.20 9.36
N VAL A 128 -10.07 9.50 8.08
CA VAL A 128 -8.85 10.20 7.61
C VAL A 128 -8.84 11.69 7.99
N ARG A 129 -10.00 12.31 8.24
CA ARG A 129 -10.07 13.73 8.66
C ARG A 129 -9.42 14.04 10.02
N HIS A 130 -9.07 13.02 10.80
CA HIS A 130 -8.48 13.17 12.14
C HIS A 130 -7.07 12.57 12.28
N LEU A 131 -6.48 12.10 11.16
CA LEU A 131 -5.08 11.64 11.08
C LEU A 131 -4.15 12.78 10.68
#